data_AF-W9GY64-F1
#
_entry.id   AF-W9GY64-F1
#
_cell.length_a   1.000
_cell.length_b   1.000
_cell.length_c   1.000
_cell.angle_alpha   90.00
_cell.angle_beta   90.00
_cell.angle_gamma   90.00
#
_symmetry.space_group_name_H-M   'P 1'
#
loop_
_entity.id
_entity.type
_entity.pdbx_description
1 polymer ?
#
loop_
_entity_poly.entity_id
_entity_poly.type
_entity_poly.pdbx_seq_one_letter_code
_entity_poly.pdbx_strand_id
1 'polypeptide(L)'
;MDRVLELEAQVAALQRRLDEAEIRARQAERARELEAITRHVREAALAEGVLPTALDDVSDRAIRSGQWKLSAKGDIYRVEDGVPVVTPAGDYVTPRAWLKGLKEQAGFYFADDPHQQANAGVVNPWTKDHWNLSEQGRIARESHETAQRLAAEAGSTLGATRPSEGRP
;
A
#
# COMPACT_ATOMS: atom_id res chain seq x y z
N MET A 1 7.37 -38.55 -56.25
CA MET A 1 6.34 -38.70 -55.22
C MET A 1 6.96 -38.51 -53.82
N ASP A 2 8.14 -39.07 -53.55
CA ASP A 2 8.86 -38.93 -52.27
C ASP A 2 9.13 -37.48 -51.81
N ARG A 3 9.46 -36.57 -52.74
CA ARG A 3 9.71 -35.16 -52.38
C ARG A 3 8.48 -34.45 -51.82
N VAL A 4 7.27 -34.82 -52.24
CA VAL A 4 6.03 -34.22 -51.75
C VAL A 4 5.77 -34.67 -50.31
N LEU A 5 5.93 -35.96 -50.03
CA LEU A 5 5.79 -36.52 -48.67
C LEU A 5 6.83 -35.93 -47.70
N GLU A 6 8.06 -35.74 -48.16
CA GLU A 6 9.11 -35.11 -47.36
C GLU A 6 8.76 -33.66 -47.03
N LEU A 7 8.25 -32.90 -48.00
CA LEU A 7 7.82 -31.52 -47.80
C LEU A 7 6.61 -31.42 -46.86
N GLU A 8 5.63 -32.31 -46.99
CA GLU A 8 4.47 -32.38 -46.09
C GLU A 8 4.89 -32.67 -44.64
N ALA A 9 5.83 -33.60 -44.44
CA ALA A 9 6.40 -33.89 -43.13
C ALA A 9 7.17 -32.68 -42.54
N GLN A 10 7.92 -31.96 -43.38
CA GLN A 10 8.61 -30.73 -42.98
C GLN A 10 7.63 -29.63 -42.59
N VAL A 11 6.56 -29.42 -43.36
CA VAL A 11 5.51 -28.43 -43.05
C VAL A 11 4.85 -28.76 -41.72
N ALA A 12 4.45 -30.01 -41.49
CA ALA A 12 3.85 -30.43 -40.23
C ALA A 12 4.80 -30.23 -39.03
N ALA A 13 6.09 -30.52 -39.20
CA ALA A 13 7.09 -30.28 -38.17
C ALA A 13 7.30 -28.79 -37.88
N LEU A 14 7.31 -27.95 -38.91
CA LEU A 14 7.44 -26.50 -38.76
C LEU A 14 6.20 -25.89 -38.08
N GLN A 15 5.00 -26.36 -38.43
CA GLN A 15 3.75 -25.92 -37.78
C GLN A 15 3.76 -26.22 -36.27
N ARG A 16 4.13 -27.44 -35.87
CA ARG A 16 4.25 -27.78 -34.44
C ARG A 16 5.24 -26.89 -33.70
N ARG A 17 6.40 -26.62 -34.32
CA ARG A 17 7.42 -25.73 -33.74
C ARG A 17 6.92 -24.29 -33.61
N LEU A 18 6.13 -23.82 -34.57
CA LEU A 18 5.51 -22.50 -34.53
C LEU A 18 4.54 -22.42 -33.35
N ASP A 19 3.63 -23.39 -33.21
CA ASP A 19 2.64 -23.43 -32.12
C ASP A 19 3.33 -23.47 -30.74
N GLU A 20 4.35 -24.30 -30.58
CA GLU A 20 5.15 -24.39 -29.35
C GLU A 20 5.89 -23.08 -29.05
N ALA A 21 6.41 -22.39 -30.07
CA ALA A 21 7.07 -21.11 -29.92
C ALA A 21 6.06 -20.02 -29.52
N GLU A 22 4.87 -19.98 -30.13
CA GLU A 22 3.82 -19.03 -29.79
C GLU A 22 3.31 -19.21 -28.35
N ILE A 23 3.08 -20.46 -27.92
CA ILE A 23 2.67 -20.75 -26.55
C ILE A 23 3.73 -20.25 -25.56
N ARG A 24 5.02 -20.54 -25.82
CA ARG A 24 6.13 -20.08 -24.98
C ARG A 24 6.25 -18.56 -24.97
N ALA A 25 6.09 -17.90 -26.12
CA ALA A 25 6.11 -16.44 -26.20
C ALA A 25 5.00 -15.82 -25.34
N ARG A 26 3.75 -16.29 -25.50
CA ARG A 26 2.61 -15.80 -24.70
C ARG A 26 2.74 -16.09 -23.20
N GLN A 27 3.40 -17.18 -22.82
CA GLN A 27 3.70 -17.47 -21.41
C GLN A 27 4.78 -16.53 -20.86
N ALA A 28 5.86 -16.32 -21.62
CA ALA A 28 6.94 -15.42 -21.24
C ALA A 28 6.48 -13.96 -21.14
N GLU A 29 5.63 -13.50 -22.05
CA GLU A 29 5.05 -12.16 -22.01
C GLU A 29 4.19 -11.95 -20.76
N ARG A 30 3.30 -12.90 -20.45
CA ARG A 30 2.47 -12.84 -19.23
C ARG A 30 3.31 -12.87 -17.96
N ALA A 31 4.36 -13.69 -17.91
CA ALA A 31 5.27 -13.73 -16.78
C ALA A 31 6.00 -12.39 -16.57
N ARG A 32 6.50 -11.78 -17.66
CA ARG A 32 7.17 -10.46 -17.60
C ARG A 32 6.21 -9.36 -17.18
N GLU A 33 4.98 -9.36 -17.70
CA GLU A 33 3.96 -8.39 -17.32
C GLU A 33 3.63 -8.51 -15.83
N LEU A 34 3.42 -9.72 -15.33
CA LEU A 34 3.14 -9.98 -13.92
C LEU A 34 4.31 -9.59 -13.01
N GLU A 35 5.54 -9.86 -13.42
CA GLU A 35 6.75 -9.45 -12.69
C GLU A 35 6.84 -7.92 -12.61
N ALA A 36 6.61 -7.23 -13.73
CA ALA A 36 6.60 -5.77 -13.76
C ALA A 36 5.51 -5.18 -12.85
N ILE A 37 4.29 -5.70 -12.91
CA ILE A 37 3.19 -5.29 -12.03
C ILE A 37 3.57 -5.51 -10.56
N THR A 38 4.04 -6.71 -10.22
CA THR A 38 4.44 -7.05 -8.85
C THR A 38 5.52 -6.11 -8.34
N ARG A 39 6.55 -5.81 -9.14
CA ARG A 39 7.59 -4.85 -8.78
C ARG A 39 7.01 -3.46 -8.49
N HIS A 40 6.17 -2.93 -9.39
CA HIS A 40 5.56 -1.62 -9.19
C HIS A 40 4.65 -1.56 -7.96
N VAL A 41 3.88 -2.63 -7.69
CA VAL A 41 3.05 -2.71 -6.48
C VAL A 41 3.93 -2.71 -5.22
N ARG A 42 5.02 -3.48 -5.19
CA ARG A 42 5.95 -3.52 -4.04
C ARG A 42 6.62 -2.18 -3.80
N GLU A 43 7.08 -1.52 -4.86
CA GLU A 43 7.69 -0.18 -4.78
C GLU A 43 6.70 0.84 -4.21
N ALA A 44 5.45 0.83 -4.70
CA ALA A 44 4.41 1.68 -4.16
C ALA A 44 4.04 1.33 -2.71
N ALA A 45 3.99 0.04 -2.37
CA ALA A 45 3.70 -0.43 -1.02
C ALA A 45 4.75 0.05 -0.02
N LEU A 46 6.04 -0.08 -0.35
CA LEU A 46 7.13 0.45 0.44
C LEU A 46 7.02 1.97 0.61
N ALA A 47 6.72 2.71 -0.46
CA ALA A 47 6.57 4.15 -0.42
C ALA A 47 5.37 4.62 0.43
N GLU A 48 4.32 3.80 0.54
CA GLU A 48 3.14 4.08 1.38
C GLU A 48 3.26 3.51 2.81
N GLY A 49 4.43 2.96 3.16
CA GLY A 49 4.74 2.51 4.52
C GLY A 49 4.21 1.11 4.86
N VAL A 50 4.02 0.24 3.86
CA VAL A 50 3.72 -1.18 4.10
C VAL A 50 4.92 -1.85 4.78
N LEU A 51 4.65 -2.65 5.81
CA LEU A 51 5.67 -3.41 6.53
C LEU A 51 6.39 -4.38 5.58
N PRO A 52 7.73 -4.55 5.67
CA PRO A 52 8.46 -5.49 4.83
C PRO A 52 7.91 -6.93 4.88
N THR A 53 7.47 -7.36 6.07
CA THR A 53 6.86 -8.68 6.30
C THR A 53 5.47 -8.84 5.66
N ALA A 54 4.81 -7.73 5.30
CA ALA A 54 3.49 -7.71 4.69
C ALA A 54 3.53 -7.51 3.16
N LEU A 55 4.71 -7.26 2.57
CA LEU A 55 4.82 -6.92 1.14
C LEU A 55 4.31 -8.03 0.22
N ASP A 56 4.61 -9.29 0.55
CA ASP A 56 4.19 -10.44 -0.26
C ASP A 56 2.66 -10.57 -0.20
N ASP A 57 2.06 -10.49 0.99
CA ASP A 57 0.60 -10.54 1.18
C ASP A 57 -0.13 -9.41 0.44
N VAL A 58 0.39 -8.19 0.53
CA VAL A 58 -0.17 -7.02 -0.17
C VAL A 58 -0.06 -7.18 -1.67
N SER A 59 1.06 -7.69 -2.17
CA SER A 59 1.26 -7.96 -3.60
C SER A 59 0.29 -9.02 -4.09
N ASP A 60 0.18 -10.15 -3.39
CA ASP A 60 -0.74 -11.24 -3.73
C ASP A 60 -2.20 -10.79 -3.68
N ARG A 61 -2.55 -9.91 -2.73
CA ARG A 61 -3.88 -9.30 -2.68
C ARG A 61 -4.10 -8.37 -3.87
N ALA A 62 -3.12 -7.55 -4.24
CA ALA A 62 -3.22 -6.68 -5.41
C ALA A 62 -3.44 -7.50 -6.68
N ILE A 63 -2.66 -8.56 -6.91
CA ILE A 63 -2.76 -9.43 -8.09
C ILE A 63 -4.11 -10.17 -8.14
N ARG A 64 -4.61 -10.65 -6.99
CA ARG A 64 -5.91 -11.35 -6.94
C ARG A 64 -7.12 -10.43 -7.10
N SER A 65 -7.04 -9.21 -6.57
CA SER A 65 -8.19 -8.27 -6.52
C SER A 65 -8.21 -7.25 -7.66
N GLY A 66 -7.10 -7.08 -8.38
CA GLY A 66 -6.99 -6.12 -9.46
C GLY A 66 -6.44 -6.78 -10.71
N GLN A 67 -7.16 -6.63 -11.82
CA GLN A 67 -6.54 -6.83 -13.13
C GLN A 67 -5.70 -5.58 -13.40
N TRP A 68 -4.39 -5.67 -13.23
CA TRP A 68 -3.49 -4.53 -13.48
C TRP A 68 -3.03 -4.56 -14.93
N LYS A 69 -2.83 -3.40 -15.53
CA LYS A 69 -2.21 -3.25 -16.85
C LYS A 69 -1.09 -2.23 -16.83
N LEU A 70 -0.06 -2.47 -17.62
CA LEU A 70 0.94 -1.46 -17.96
C LEU A 70 0.41 -0.55 -19.07
N SER A 71 0.56 0.75 -18.87
CA SER A 71 0.42 1.74 -19.92
C SER A 71 1.66 1.77 -20.82
N ALA A 72 1.53 2.39 -22.00
CA ALA A 72 2.67 2.61 -22.90
C ALA A 72 3.80 3.45 -22.29
N LYS A 73 3.51 4.20 -21.22
CA LYS A 73 4.49 5.04 -20.50
C LYS A 73 5.20 4.28 -19.37
N GLY A 74 4.81 3.03 -19.09
CA GLY A 74 5.32 2.24 -17.98
C GLY A 74 4.54 2.41 -16.67
N ASP A 75 3.56 3.32 -16.61
CA ASP A 75 2.69 3.44 -15.44
C ASP A 75 1.70 2.27 -15.37
N ILE A 76 1.41 1.79 -14.16
CA ILE A 76 0.40 0.74 -13.96
C ILE A 76 -0.91 1.29 -13.43
N TYR A 77 -2.01 0.74 -13.94
CA TYR A 77 -3.36 1.12 -13.55
C TYR A 77 -4.24 -0.12 -13.42
N ARG A 78 -5.27 0.00 -12.59
CA ARG A 78 -6.24 -1.06 -12.35
C ARG A 78 -7.33 -1.07 -13.42
N VAL A 79 -7.75 -2.26 -13.78
CA VAL A 79 -8.82 -2.58 -14.72
C VAL A 79 -9.82 -3.49 -14.00
N GLU A 80 -11.09 -3.31 -14.32
CA GLU A 80 -12.19 -4.14 -13.85
C GLU A 80 -13.11 -4.41 -15.05
N ASP A 81 -13.38 -5.68 -15.34
CA ASP A 81 -14.16 -6.12 -16.53
C ASP A 81 -13.68 -5.51 -17.86
N GLY A 82 -12.36 -5.36 -18.01
CA GLY A 82 -11.75 -4.77 -19.19
C GLY A 82 -11.80 -3.23 -19.27
N VAL A 83 -12.44 -2.57 -18.30
CA VAL A 83 -12.55 -1.10 -18.22
C VAL A 83 -11.55 -0.56 -17.19
N PRO A 84 -10.75 0.47 -17.54
CA PRO A 84 -9.88 1.12 -16.57
C PRO A 84 -10.68 1.71 -15.41
N VAL A 85 -10.27 1.40 -14.17
CA VAL A 85 -10.86 1.98 -12.98
C VAL A 85 -10.33 3.41 -12.82
N VAL A 86 -11.22 4.37 -12.66
CA VAL A 86 -10.88 5.78 -12.44
C VAL A 86 -11.38 6.27 -11.08
N THR A 87 -10.66 7.22 -10.51
CA THR A 87 -11.05 7.96 -9.32
C THR A 87 -12.18 8.95 -9.61
N PRO A 88 -12.85 9.52 -8.60
CA PRO A 88 -13.86 10.57 -8.82
C PRO A 88 -13.32 11.81 -9.54
N ALA A 89 -12.01 12.05 -9.49
CA ALA A 89 -11.34 13.13 -10.21
C ALA A 89 -11.08 12.81 -11.71
N GLY A 90 -11.34 11.57 -12.14
CA GLY A 90 -11.10 11.11 -13.52
C GLY A 90 -9.73 10.47 -13.75
N ASP A 91 -8.84 10.47 -12.76
CA ASP A 91 -7.52 9.84 -12.86
C ASP A 91 -7.60 8.32 -12.73
N TYR A 92 -6.73 7.58 -13.44
CA TYR A 92 -6.63 6.13 -13.30
C TYR A 92 -6.26 5.71 -11.87
N VAL A 93 -6.84 4.60 -11.40
CA VAL A 93 -6.47 3.99 -10.13
C VAL A 93 -5.11 3.33 -10.25
N THR A 94 -4.09 4.00 -9.71
CA THR A 94 -2.72 3.50 -9.57
C THR A 94 -2.57 2.62 -8.32
N PRO A 95 -1.48 1.87 -8.16
CA PRO A 95 -1.20 1.08 -6.95
C PRO A 95 -1.22 1.94 -5.70
N ARG A 96 -0.68 3.17 -5.80
CA ARG A 96 -0.69 4.13 -4.71
C ARG A 96 -2.10 4.53 -4.29
N ALA A 97 -2.98 4.81 -5.24
CA ALA A 97 -4.38 5.12 -4.96
C ALA A 97 -5.12 3.92 -4.34
N TRP A 98 -4.86 2.71 -4.84
CA TRP A 98 -5.42 1.48 -4.28
C TRP A 98 -4.92 1.20 -2.85
N LEU A 99 -3.63 1.41 -2.58
CA LEU A 99 -3.02 1.22 -1.26
C LEU A 99 -3.62 2.14 -0.20
N LYS A 100 -4.01 3.38 -0.56
CA LYS A 100 -4.72 4.28 0.36
C LYS A 100 -6.04 3.68 0.83
N GLY A 101 -6.85 3.16 -0.10
CA GLY A 101 -8.08 2.44 0.24
C GLY A 101 -7.81 1.15 1.02
N LEU A 102 -6.71 0.44 0.70
CA LEU A 102 -6.30 -0.73 1.47
C LEU A 102 -5.94 -0.37 2.91
N LYS A 103 -5.28 0.77 3.16
CA LYS A 103 -4.90 1.24 4.49
C LYS A 103 -6.11 1.48 5.38
N GLU A 104 -7.20 2.00 4.82
CA GLU A 104 -8.47 2.18 5.53
C GLU A 104 -9.12 0.84 5.92
N GLN A 105 -8.98 -0.19 5.08
CA GLN A 105 -9.60 -1.51 5.29
C GLN A 105 -8.73 -2.47 6.12
N ALA A 106 -7.41 -2.35 6.00
CA ALA A 106 -6.42 -3.31 6.48
C ALA A 106 -5.16 -2.58 6.96
N GLY A 107 -5.34 -1.63 7.89
CA GLY A 107 -4.27 -0.79 8.43
C GLY A 107 -3.11 -1.57 9.05
N PHE A 108 -3.32 -2.80 9.52
CA PHE A 108 -2.30 -3.66 10.12
C PHE A 108 -1.15 -4.07 9.17
N TYR A 109 -1.31 -3.92 7.85
CA TYR A 109 -0.22 -4.12 6.90
C TYR A 109 0.76 -2.94 6.85
N PHE A 110 0.32 -1.79 7.32
CA PHE A 110 1.08 -0.55 7.27
C PHE A 110 1.76 -0.36 8.62
N ALA A 111 2.99 0.15 8.59
CA ALA A 111 3.55 0.72 9.78
C ALA A 111 2.63 1.87 10.23
N ASP A 112 2.36 1.94 11.54
CA ASP A 112 1.87 3.18 12.12
C ASP A 112 2.83 4.28 11.68
N ASP A 113 2.28 5.32 11.08
CA ASP A 113 3.07 6.36 10.45
C ASP A 113 4.03 6.94 11.50
N PRO A 114 5.37 6.85 11.33
CA PRO A 114 6.28 7.53 12.23
C PRO A 114 6.03 9.05 12.19
N HIS A 115 5.32 9.57 11.18
CA HIS A 115 4.81 10.95 11.13
C HIS A 115 3.42 11.16 11.76
N GLN A 116 2.60 10.13 11.98
CA GLN A 116 1.52 10.23 13.00
C GLN A 116 2.10 10.23 14.41
N GLN A 117 3.32 9.71 14.59
CA GLN A 117 4.14 9.94 15.79
C GLN A 117 5.02 11.20 15.72
N ALA A 118 5.14 11.91 14.60
CA ALA A 118 5.95 13.13 14.51
C ALA A 118 5.20 14.40 14.95
N ASN A 119 3.92 14.30 15.32
CA ASN A 119 3.29 15.23 16.28
C ASN A 119 3.24 14.66 17.70
N ALA A 120 3.72 13.44 17.91
CA ALA A 120 4.03 12.88 19.23
C ALA A 120 5.53 13.04 19.53
N GLY A 121 6.08 14.24 19.31
CA GLY A 121 7.19 14.68 20.15
C GLY A 121 6.66 14.85 21.55
N VAL A 122 6.45 13.74 22.29
CA VAL A 122 5.74 13.59 23.58
C VAL A 122 5.21 14.92 24.09
N VAL A 123 4.16 15.40 23.44
CA VAL A 123 3.62 16.71 23.76
C VAL A 123 2.84 16.49 25.03
N ASN A 124 3.40 16.96 26.14
CA ASN A 124 2.83 16.73 27.45
C ASN A 124 1.41 17.35 27.49
N PRO A 125 0.35 16.53 27.61
CA PRO A 125 -1.03 16.99 27.43
C PRO A 125 -1.53 17.80 28.63
N TRP A 126 -0.71 17.98 29.67
CA TRP A 126 -0.93 18.88 30.80
C TRP A 126 -0.31 20.27 30.61
N THR A 127 0.44 20.49 29.52
CA THR A 127 0.99 21.82 29.22
C THR A 127 -0.10 22.78 28.75
N LYS A 128 0.10 24.08 29.02
CA LYS A 128 -0.85 25.14 28.64
C LYS A 128 -1.13 25.16 27.13
N ASP A 129 -0.10 24.95 26.32
CA ASP A 129 -0.20 25.03 24.85
C ASP A 129 -0.85 23.80 24.21
N HIS A 130 -0.91 22.67 24.93
CA HIS A 130 -1.34 21.38 24.38
C HIS A 130 -2.30 20.62 25.30
N TRP A 131 -3.15 21.36 26.01
CA TRP A 131 -4.13 20.79 26.93
C TRP A 131 -5.14 19.86 26.23
N ASN A 132 -5.02 18.54 26.45
CA ASN A 132 -5.88 17.52 25.82
C ASN A 132 -6.44 16.51 26.83
N LEU A 133 -7.71 16.70 27.23
CA LEU A 133 -8.39 15.85 28.22
C LEU A 133 -8.54 14.38 27.80
N SER A 134 -8.70 14.11 26.50
CA SER A 134 -8.85 12.75 25.98
C SER A 134 -7.55 11.95 26.14
N GLU A 135 -6.41 12.57 25.82
CA GLU A 135 -5.10 11.96 26.00
C GLU A 135 -4.72 11.83 27.47
N GLN A 136 -5.04 12.82 28.31
CA GLN A 136 -4.88 12.71 29.76
C GLN A 136 -5.65 11.49 30.32
N GLY A 137 -6.89 11.30 29.88
CA GLY A 137 -7.72 10.16 30.29
C GLY A 137 -7.26 8.81 29.72
N ARG A 138 -6.57 8.80 28.57
CA ARG A 138 -5.93 7.61 28.03
C ARG A 138 -4.70 7.22 28.86
N ILE A 139 -3.78 8.17 29.07
CA ILE A 139 -2.55 7.95 29.84
C ILE A 139 -2.86 7.56 31.29
N ALA A 140 -3.84 8.21 31.93
CA ALA A 140 -4.24 7.87 33.30
C ALA A 140 -4.82 6.45 33.44
N ARG A 141 -5.45 5.92 32.38
CA ARG A 141 -5.95 4.53 32.35
C ARG A 141 -4.84 3.51 32.07
N GLU A 142 -3.86 3.86 31.25
CA GLU A 142 -2.74 2.99 30.89
C GLU A 142 -1.66 2.94 31.99
N SER A 143 -1.28 4.09 32.55
CA SER A 143 -0.26 4.21 33.59
C SER A 143 -0.48 5.45 34.44
N HIS A 144 -1.03 5.24 35.64
CA HIS A 144 -1.29 6.31 36.61
C HIS A 144 0.01 7.04 37.02
N GLU A 145 1.12 6.32 37.17
CA GLU A 145 2.43 6.88 37.50
C GLU A 145 2.96 7.82 36.41
N THR A 146 2.83 7.41 35.14
CA THR A 146 3.24 8.23 34.00
C THR A 146 2.40 9.50 33.89
N ALA A 147 1.08 9.39 34.11
CA ALA A 147 0.17 10.53 34.12
C ALA A 147 0.57 11.54 35.21
N GLN A 148 0.91 11.06 36.40
CA GLN A 148 1.30 11.91 37.53
C GLN A 148 2.61 12.65 37.28
N ARG A 149 3.60 11.97 36.68
CA ARG A 149 4.89 12.57 36.31
C ARG A 149 4.71 13.67 35.26
N LEU A 150 3.95 13.38 34.20
CA LEU A 150 3.68 14.35 33.13
C LEU A 150 2.89 15.56 33.64
N ALA A 151 1.86 15.35 34.47
CA ALA A 151 1.13 16.45 35.09
C ALA A 151 2.07 17.34 35.93
N ALA A 152 2.94 16.74 36.74
CA ALA A 152 3.92 17.46 37.56
C ALA A 152 4.94 18.24 36.72
N GLU A 153 5.46 17.66 35.64
CA GLU A 153 6.37 18.34 34.70
C GLU A 153 5.74 19.58 34.04
N ALA A 154 4.42 19.56 33.84
CA ALA A 154 3.67 20.71 33.32
C ALA A 154 3.18 21.69 34.40
N GLY A 155 3.50 21.45 35.68
CA GLY A 155 3.00 22.27 36.80
C GLY A 155 1.50 22.11 37.07
N SER A 156 0.90 20.99 36.66
CA SER A 156 -0.53 20.67 36.80
C SER A 156 -0.75 19.45 37.70
N THR A 157 -2.02 19.17 38.03
CA THR A 157 -2.44 17.94 38.73
C THR A 157 -3.37 17.10 37.87
N LEU A 158 -3.52 15.81 38.20
CA LEU A 158 -4.48 14.92 37.55
C LEU A 158 -5.90 15.40 37.82
N GLY A 159 -6.69 15.59 36.77
CA GLY A 159 -8.05 16.14 36.87
C GLY A 159 -8.11 17.65 37.08
N ALA A 160 -6.99 18.38 36.95
CA ALA A 160 -7.01 19.84 36.92
C ALA A 160 -7.86 20.37 35.75
N THR A 161 -8.33 21.60 35.86
CA THR A 161 -8.99 22.32 34.77
C THR A 161 -7.94 23.04 33.91
N ARG A 162 -8.24 23.26 32.63
CA ARG A 162 -7.30 23.91 31.69
C ARG A 162 -6.81 25.25 32.26
N PRO A 163 -5.48 25.50 32.31
CA PRO A 163 -4.94 26.78 32.75
C PRO A 163 -5.53 27.94 31.94
N SER A 164 -5.93 29.03 32.60
CA SER A 164 -6.45 30.19 31.88
C SER A 164 -5.37 30.79 30.96
N GLU A 165 -5.75 31.05 29.71
CA GLU A 165 -4.93 31.87 28.81
C GLU A 165 -4.94 33.30 29.33
N GLY A 166 -3.97 33.62 30.18
CA GLY A 166 -3.66 35.01 30.50
C GLY A 166 -3.46 35.78 29.19
N ARG A 167 -4.43 36.63 28.85
CA ARG A 167 -4.33 37.62 27.79
C ARG A 167 -3.25 38.65 28.23
N PRO A 168 -2.34 39.09 27.35
CA PRO A 168 -1.31 40.07 27.71
C PRO A 168 -1.91 41.37 28.27
#